data_AF-A0A0F7PDR4-F1
#
_entry.id   AF-A0A0F7PDR4-F1
#
_cell.length_a   1.000
_cell.length_b   1.000
_cell.length_c   1.000
_cell.angle_alpha   90.00
_cell.angle_beta   90.00
_cell.angle_gamma   90.00
#
_symmetry.space_group_name_H-M   'P 1'
#
loop_
_entity.id
_entity.type
_entity.pdbx_description
1 polymer ?
#
loop_
_entity_poly.entity_id
_entity_poly.type
_entity_poly.pdbx_seq_one_letter_code
_entity_poly.pdbx_strand_id
1 'polypeptide(L)'
;MSGFQLHLPLILILLATAVGVLTTLYGLYYLKKYGGTKQATTFTVLAATITVWAFFAMLQLTATDFALSYWAYKMLHFGSFTTAPAVLFYALSEPVRKTSPITLPEPVSS
;
A
#
# COMPACT_ATOMS: atom_id res chain seq x y z
N MET A 1 -14.44 -15.19 25.46
CA MET A 1 -13.26 -14.71 24.71
C MET A 1 -13.59 -13.35 24.07
N SER A 2 -13.72 -12.28 24.86
CA SER A 2 -14.84 -11.33 24.65
C SER A 2 -14.50 -9.83 24.50
N GLY A 3 -13.31 -9.45 24.05
CA GLY A 3 -13.06 -8.01 23.78
C GLY A 3 -11.75 -7.70 23.07
N PHE A 4 -10.65 -8.32 23.50
CA PHE A 4 -9.31 -8.05 22.96
C PHE A 4 -9.16 -8.41 21.46
N GLN A 5 -9.87 -9.43 20.98
CA GLN A 5 -9.81 -9.88 19.58
C GLN A 5 -10.50 -8.94 18.59
N LEU A 6 -11.42 -8.07 19.04
CA LEU A 6 -12.16 -7.15 18.17
C LEU A 6 -11.52 -5.74 18.14
N HIS A 7 -10.84 -5.35 19.21
CA HIS A 7 -10.14 -4.06 19.28
C HIS A 7 -8.82 -4.05 18.49
N LEU A 8 -8.07 -5.16 18.52
CA LEU A 8 -6.81 -5.28 17.80
C LEU A 8 -6.94 -5.05 16.27
N PRO A 9 -7.86 -5.71 15.54
CA PRO A 9 -8.01 -5.47 14.10
C PRO A 9 -8.45 -4.04 13.78
N LEU A 10 -9.27 -3.43 14.65
CA LEU A 10 -9.73 -2.05 14.47
C LEU A 10 -8.59 -1.04 14.68
N ILE A 11 -7.74 -1.25 15.68
CA ILE A 11 -6.55 -0.42 15.91
C ILE A 11 -5.56 -0.56 14.73
N LEU A 12 -5.33 -1.79 14.25
CA LEU A 12 -4.44 -2.06 13.14
C LEU A 12 -4.92 -1.40 11.84
N ILE A 13 -6.22 -1.53 11.51
CA ILE A 13 -6.76 -0.91 10.30
C ILE A 13 -6.76 0.62 10.40
N LEU A 14 -6.96 1.16 11.61
CA LEU A 14 -6.91 2.60 11.86
C LEU A 14 -5.52 3.17 11.67
N LEU A 15 -4.52 2.49 12.22
CA LEU A 15 -3.11 2.84 11.99
C LEU A 15 -2.76 2.72 10.50
N ALA A 16 -3.12 1.62 9.84
CA ALA A 16 -2.85 1.40 8.42
C ALA A 16 -3.50 2.48 7.54
N THR A 17 -4.73 2.87 7.85
CA THR A 17 -5.44 3.94 7.13
C THR A 17 -4.74 5.29 7.33
N ALA A 18 -4.35 5.63 8.56
CA ALA A 18 -3.65 6.88 8.86
C ALA A 18 -2.30 6.96 8.15
N VAL A 19 -1.49 5.90 8.22
CA VAL A 19 -0.20 5.81 7.51
C VAL A 19 -0.41 5.90 6.00
N GLY A 20 -1.38 5.17 5.45
CA GLY A 20 -1.72 5.20 4.03
C GLY A 20 -2.10 6.60 3.52
N VAL A 21 -2.94 7.32 4.28
CA VAL A 21 -3.31 8.71 3.95
C VAL A 21 -2.08 9.61 3.94
N LEU A 22 -1.23 9.54 4.98
CA LEU A 22 0.00 10.33 5.03
C LEU A 22 0.95 10.00 3.87
N THR A 23 1.15 8.73 3.57
CA THR A 23 2.00 8.28 2.45
C THR A 23 1.45 8.74 1.11
N THR A 24 0.14 8.65 0.90
CA THR A 24 -0.51 9.09 -0.35
C THR A 24 -0.40 10.60 -0.53
N LEU A 25 -0.70 11.38 0.51
CA LEU A 25 -0.58 12.84 0.49
C LEU A 25 0.88 13.27 0.26
N TYR A 26 1.83 12.60 0.92
CA TYR A 26 3.24 12.85 0.70
C TYR A 26 3.68 12.51 -0.73
N GLY A 27 3.22 11.38 -1.29
CA GLY A 27 3.49 11.01 -2.67
C GLY A 27 2.95 12.03 -3.67
N LEU A 28 1.70 12.48 -3.49
CA LEU A 28 1.11 13.54 -4.32
C LEU A 28 1.88 14.86 -4.21
N TYR A 29 2.28 15.25 -3.00
CA TYR A 29 3.12 16.43 -2.78
C TYR A 29 4.48 16.29 -3.48
N TYR A 30 5.13 15.13 -3.34
CA TYR A 30 6.41 14.85 -3.96
C TYR A 30 6.33 14.93 -5.48
N LEU A 31 5.32 14.30 -6.10
CA LEU A 31 5.10 14.35 -7.54
C LEU A 31 4.88 15.79 -8.04
N LYS A 32 4.11 16.59 -7.29
CA LYS A 32 3.86 18.01 -7.62
C LYS A 32 5.12 18.86 -7.54
N LYS A 33 5.99 18.61 -6.55
CA LYS A 33 7.16 19.46 -6.26
C LYS A 33 8.41 19.05 -7.04
N TYR A 34 8.66 17.76 -7.20
CA TYR A 34 9.91 17.22 -7.76
C TYR A 34 9.71 16.58 -9.15
N GLY A 35 8.47 16.54 -9.66
CA GLY A 35 8.12 15.91 -10.92
C GLY A 35 7.83 14.41 -10.78
N GLY A 36 7.13 13.85 -11.78
CA GLY A 36 6.72 12.46 -11.79
C GLY A 36 7.74 11.55 -12.46
N THR A 37 8.46 10.74 -11.67
CA THR A 37 9.14 9.55 -12.22
C THR A 37 8.13 8.40 -12.33
N LYS A 38 8.39 7.42 -13.22
CA LYS A 38 7.53 6.23 -13.35
C LYS A 38 7.37 5.54 -12.00
N GLN A 39 8.47 5.25 -11.32
CA GLN A 39 8.46 4.58 -10.01
C GLN A 39 7.71 5.37 -8.92
N ALA A 40 7.94 6.68 -8.80
CA ALA A 40 7.24 7.49 -7.80
C ALA A 40 5.74 7.59 -8.08
N THR A 41 5.35 7.66 -9.35
CA THR A 41 3.94 7.69 -9.76
C THR A 41 3.27 6.36 -9.43
N THR A 42 3.88 5.23 -9.80
CA THR A 42 3.31 3.91 -9.53
C THR A 42 3.24 3.61 -8.03
N PHE A 43 4.26 4.01 -7.26
CA PHE A 43 4.23 3.92 -5.79
C PHE A 43 3.06 4.70 -5.20
N THR A 44 2.86 5.95 -5.66
CA THR A 44 1.79 6.81 -5.15
C THR A 44 0.41 6.24 -5.49
N VAL A 45 0.22 5.69 -6.69
CA VAL A 45 -1.02 5.01 -7.08
C VAL A 45 -1.27 3.76 -6.26
N LEU A 46 -0.23 2.95 -6.02
CA LEU A 46 -0.32 1.77 -5.16
C LEU A 46 -0.71 2.17 -3.72
N ALA A 47 -0.01 3.16 -3.14
CA ALA A 47 -0.29 3.67 -1.81
C ALA A 47 -1.73 4.19 -1.71
N ALA A 48 -2.20 4.93 -2.72
CA ALA A 48 -3.59 5.41 -2.77
C ALA A 48 -4.60 4.25 -2.79
N THR A 49 -4.33 3.22 -3.59
CA THR A 49 -5.22 2.05 -3.72
C THR A 49 -5.31 1.28 -2.40
N ILE A 50 -4.17 1.04 -1.74
CA ILE A 50 -4.13 0.38 -0.41
C ILE A 50 -4.85 1.24 0.64
N THR A 51 -4.69 2.56 0.58
CA THR A 51 -5.34 3.48 1.52
C THR A 51 -6.86 3.44 1.38
N VAL A 52 -7.37 3.45 0.14
CA VAL A 52 -8.81 3.33 -0.14
C VAL A 52 -9.35 1.99 0.37
N TRP A 53 -8.63 0.90 0.13
CA TRP A 53 -9.00 -0.41 0.65
C TRP A 53 -9.05 -0.43 2.18
N ALA A 54 -8.03 0.10 2.85
CA ALA A 54 -7.97 0.16 4.32
C ALA A 54 -9.09 1.02 4.91
N PHE A 55 -9.46 2.12 4.24
CA PHE A 55 -10.58 2.96 4.62
C PHE A 55 -11.92 2.21 4.54
N PHE A 56 -12.17 1.46 3.48
CA PHE A 56 -13.39 0.63 3.39
C PHE A 56 -13.41 -0.50 4.43
N ALA A 57 -12.25 -1.08 4.73
CA ALA A 57 -12.13 -2.09 5.78
C ALA A 57 -12.45 -1.52 7.16
N MET A 58 -11.98 -0.30 7.43
CA MET A 58 -12.34 0.43 8.64
C MET A 58 -13.86 0.69 8.69
N LEU A 59 -14.46 1.22 7.61
CA LEU A 59 -15.90 1.47 7.55
C LEU A 59 -16.73 0.21 7.78
N GLN A 60 -16.29 -0.93 7.25
CA GLN A 60 -16.98 -2.19 7.47
C GLN A 60 -16.92 -2.65 8.93
N LEU A 61 -15.78 -2.43 9.61
CA LEU A 61 -15.58 -2.79 11.02
C LEU A 61 -16.27 -1.83 12.00
N THR A 62 -16.48 -0.56 11.61
CA THR A 62 -17.15 0.45 12.45
C THR A 62 -18.63 0.62 12.14
N ALA A 63 -19.13 0.01 11.05
CA ALA A 63 -20.53 0.06 10.67
C ALA A 63 -21.43 -0.59 11.73
N THR A 64 -22.35 0.20 12.27
CA THR A 64 -23.42 -0.25 13.18
C THR A 64 -24.71 -0.64 12.45
N ASP A 65 -24.79 -0.31 11.15
CA ASP A 65 -25.95 -0.58 10.29
C ASP A 65 -25.59 -1.58 9.17
N PHE A 66 -26.50 -2.51 8.89
CA PHE A 66 -26.32 -3.55 7.88
C PHE A 66 -26.14 -2.98 6.47
N ALA A 67 -26.86 -1.91 6.12
CA ALA A 67 -26.77 -1.32 4.78
C ALA A 67 -25.37 -0.73 4.53
N LEU A 68 -24.79 -0.07 5.54
CA LEU A 68 -23.45 0.51 5.47
C LEU A 68 -22.38 -0.58 5.41
N SER A 69 -22.49 -1.63 6.24
CA SER A 69 -21.55 -2.76 6.25
C SER A 69 -21.56 -3.52 4.92
N TYR A 70 -22.75 -3.76 4.35
CA TYR A 70 -22.91 -4.45 3.07
C TYR A 70 -22.38 -3.62 1.89
N TRP A 71 -22.60 -2.31 1.90
CA TRP A 71 -22.03 -1.41 0.90
C TRP A 71 -20.50 -1.35 1.01
N ALA A 72 -19.96 -1.19 2.22
CA ALA A 72 -18.52 -1.18 2.45
C ALA A 72 -17.87 -2.50 2.01
N TYR A 73 -18.51 -3.63 2.29
CA TYR A 73 -18.05 -4.95 1.83
C TYR A 73 -17.97 -5.04 0.29
N LYS A 74 -18.99 -4.55 -0.43
CA LYS A 74 -18.96 -4.50 -1.91
C LYS A 74 -17.81 -3.65 -2.44
N MET A 75 -17.61 -2.48 -1.85
CA MET A 75 -16.51 -1.58 -2.23
C MET A 75 -15.15 -2.18 -1.92
N LEU A 76 -15.02 -2.91 -0.81
CA LEU A 76 -13.79 -3.60 -0.42
C LEU A 76 -13.43 -4.73 -1.39
N HIS A 77 -14.43 -5.49 -1.86
CA HIS A 77 -14.22 -6.55 -2.86
C HIS A 77 -13.88 -5.96 -4.24
N PHE A 78 -14.50 -4.84 -4.61
CA PHE A 78 -14.13 -4.12 -5.82
C PHE A 78 -12.72 -3.53 -5.73
N GLY A 79 -12.36 -2.93 -4.59
CA GLY A 79 -11.02 -2.40 -4.32
C GLY A 79 -9.94 -3.46 -4.38
N SER A 80 -10.15 -4.64 -3.77
CA SER A 80 -9.22 -5.77 -3.82
C SER A 80 -8.89 -6.22 -5.24
N PHE A 81 -9.84 -6.13 -6.18
CA PHE A 81 -9.59 -6.41 -7.60
C PHE A 81 -8.62 -5.40 -8.23
N THR A 82 -8.65 -4.14 -7.80
CA THR A 82 -7.77 -3.07 -8.32
C THR A 82 -6.39 -3.03 -7.66
N THR A 83 -6.25 -3.54 -6.43
CA THR A 83 -4.98 -3.58 -5.70
C THR A 83 -3.96 -4.50 -6.34
N ALA A 84 -4.37 -5.68 -6.83
CA ALA A 84 -3.45 -6.65 -7.45
C ALA A 84 -2.77 -6.12 -8.73
N PRO A 85 -3.48 -5.50 -9.70
CA PRO A 85 -2.87 -4.80 -10.82
C PRO A 85 -1.93 -3.67 -10.37
N ALA A 86 -2.31 -2.87 -9.36
CA ALA A 86 -1.48 -1.78 -8.87
C ALA A 86 -0.14 -2.28 -8.30
N VAL A 87 -0.17 -3.38 -7.54
CA VAL A 87 1.04 -4.05 -7.01
C VAL A 87 1.91 -4.57 -8.16
N LEU A 88 1.29 -5.20 -9.17
CA LEU A 88 2.01 -5.71 -10.33
C LEU A 88 2.73 -4.59 -11.10
N PHE A 89 2.03 -3.50 -11.41
CA PHE A 89 2.65 -2.36 -12.10
C PHE A 89 3.75 -1.72 -11.27
N TYR A 90 3.59 -1.64 -9.95
CA TYR A 90 4.64 -1.15 -9.07
C TYR A 90 5.88 -2.04 -9.13
N ALA A 91 5.71 -3.36 -9.00
CA ALA A 91 6.81 -4.32 -9.10
C ALA A 91 7.53 -4.25 -10.46
N LEU A 92 6.79 -4.08 -11.55
CA LEU A 92 7.35 -3.93 -12.90
C LEU A 92 8.04 -2.57 -13.12
N SER A 93 7.78 -1.57 -12.28
CA SER A 93 8.40 -0.26 -12.39
C SER A 93 9.79 -0.19 -11.76
N GLU A 94 10.16 -1.18 -10.94
CA GLU A 94 11.52 -1.27 -10.38
C GLU A 94 12.50 -1.73 -11.47
N PRO A 95 13.61 -1.01 -11.68
CA PRO A 95 14.64 -1.49 -12.59
C PRO A 95 15.24 -2.80 -12.04
N VAL A 96 15.31 -3.84 -12.89
CA VAL A 96 16.04 -5.08 -12.57
C VAL A 96 17.45 -4.69 -12.14
N ARG A 97 17.75 -4.88 -10.85
CA ARG A 97 19.09 -4.66 -10.31
C ARG A 97 20.03 -5.60 -11.08
N LYS A 98 20.83 -5.06 -11.99
CA LYS A 98 22.03 -5.76 -12.47
C LYS A 98 22.92 -5.92 -11.25
N THR A 99 22.95 -7.10 -10.64
CA THR A 99 23.98 -7.48 -9.70
C THR A 99 25.32 -7.28 -10.41
N SER A 100 26.10 -6.29 -9.97
CA SER A 100 27.47 -6.13 -10.45
C SER A 100 28.19 -7.48 -10.26
N PRO A 101 28.92 -7.98 -11.27
CA PRO A 101 29.72 -9.17 -11.09
C PRO A 101 30.68 -8.95 -9.92
N ILE A 102 30.72 -9.91 -8.99
CA ILE A 102 31.65 -9.91 -7.87
C ILE A 102 33.06 -9.93 -8.48
N THR A 103 33.74 -8.79 -8.48
CA THR A 103 35.18 -8.75 -8.74
C THR A 103 35.86 -9.40 -7.54
N LEU A 104 36.27 -10.66 -7.70
CA LEU A 104 37.13 -11.33 -6.74
C LEU A 104 38.45 -10.55 -6.64
N PRO A 105 38.96 -10.25 -5.44
CA PRO A 105 40.26 -9.62 -5.29
C PRO A 105 41.34 -10.53 -5.90
N GLU A 106 42.24 -9.96 -6.68
CA GLU A 106 43.36 -10.71 -7.26
C GLU A 106 44.21 -11.32 -6.14
N PRO A 107 44.71 -12.56 -6.32
CA PRO A 107 45.59 -13.19 -5.35
C PRO A 107 46.88 -12.36 -5.26
N VAL A 108 47.16 -11.84 -4.07
CA VAL A 108 48.44 -11.20 -3.75
C VAL A 108 49.52 -12.27 -3.89
N SER A 109 50.34 -12.16 -4.93
CA SER A 109 51.54 -13.00 -5.07
C SER A 109 52.57 -12.56 -4.02
N SER A 110 52.80 -13.41 -3.02
CA SER A 110 53.93 -13.33 -2.09
C SER A 110 54.89 -14.48 -2.34
#